data_AF-A0A8S3BIY8-F1
#
_entry.id   AF-A0A8S3BIY8-F1
#
_cell.length_a   1.000
_cell.length_b   1.000
_cell.length_c   1.000
_cell.angle_alpha   90.00
_cell.angle_beta   90.00
_cell.angle_gamma   90.00
#
_symmetry.space_group_name_H-M   'P 1'
#
loop_
_entity.id
_entity.type
_entity.pdbx_description
1 polymer ?
#
loop_
_entity_poly.entity_id
_entity_poly.type
_entity_poly.pdbx_seq_one_letter_code
_entity_poly.pdbx_strand_id
1 'polypeptide(L)' 'PPPALTQTVSWRSDGLKYRKNEVFLDVIESVNLLVSSNGNVLRSEINGAIKMRVYLS' A
#
# COMPACT_ATOMS: atom_id res chain seq x y z
N PRO A 1 -17.59 -20.73 11.61
CA PRO A 1 -16.98 -19.83 10.60
C PRO A 1 -16.50 -18.51 11.23
N PRO A 2 -15.37 -17.92 10.82
CA PRO A 2 -14.98 -16.60 11.29
C PRO A 2 -16.06 -15.57 10.92
N PRO A 3 -16.58 -14.77 11.86
CA PRO A 3 -17.70 -13.86 11.61
C PRO A 3 -17.42 -12.78 10.56
N ALA A 4 -16.16 -12.53 10.20
CA ALA A 4 -15.77 -11.52 9.20
C ALA A 4 -16.20 -11.85 7.76
N LEU A 5 -16.47 -13.13 7.42
CA LEU A 5 -16.76 -13.53 6.03
C LEU A 5 -18.15 -13.12 5.53
N THR A 6 -19.08 -12.79 6.42
CA THR A 6 -20.47 -12.43 6.06
C THR A 6 -20.82 -10.96 6.34
N GLN A 7 -19.85 -10.16 6.78
CA GLN A 7 -20.04 -8.74 7.08
C GLN A 7 -19.73 -7.87 5.87
N THR A 8 -20.40 -6.71 5.74
CA THR A 8 -20.16 -5.72 4.66
C THR A 8 -18.70 -5.24 4.63
N VAL A 9 -18.02 -5.29 5.77
CA VAL A 9 -16.58 -5.01 5.89
C VAL A 9 -15.86 -6.27 6.34
N SER A 10 -15.19 -6.95 5.41
CA SER A 10 -14.52 -8.23 5.65
C SER A 10 -13.02 -8.11 5.99
N TRP A 11 -12.42 -6.95 5.72
CA TRP A 11 -10.96 -6.73 5.86
C TRP A 11 -10.55 -6.10 7.20
N ARG A 12 -11.50 -5.69 8.04
CA ARG A 12 -11.24 -5.09 9.35
C ARG A 12 -12.16 -5.70 10.40
N SER A 13 -11.56 -6.21 11.47
CA SER A 13 -12.31 -6.69 12.64
C SER A 13 -12.75 -5.51 13.51
N ASP A 14 -13.93 -5.63 14.11
CA ASP A 14 -14.45 -4.65 15.07
C ASP A 14 -13.73 -4.77 16.43
N GLY A 15 -13.86 -3.75 17.28
CA GLY A 15 -13.39 -3.75 18.67
C GLY A 15 -11.88 -3.57 18.85
N LEU A 16 -11.13 -3.26 17.79
CA LEU A 16 -9.71 -2.91 17.89
C LEU A 16 -9.54 -1.67 18.78
N LYS A 17 -8.65 -1.73 19.76
CA LYS A 17 -8.28 -0.61 20.62
C LYS A 17 -6.78 -0.49 20.73
N TYR A 18 -6.27 0.72 20.51
CA TYR A 18 -4.87 1.07 20.61
C TYR A 18 -4.68 2.14 21.68
N ARG A 19 -3.60 2.03 22.46
CA ARG A 19 -3.25 3.00 23.51
C ARG A 19 -2.97 4.40 22.92
N LYS A 20 -2.45 4.44 21.70
CA LYS A 20 -2.19 5.65 20.92
C LYS A 20 -2.65 5.38 19.49
N ASN A 21 -3.43 6.30 18.95
CA ASN A 21 -3.90 6.23 17.58
C ASN A 21 -2.85 6.88 16.67
N GLU A 22 -2.27 6.10 15.77
CA GLU A 22 -1.25 6.58 14.82
C GLU A 22 -1.30 5.80 13.52
N VAL A 23 -0.90 6.45 12.44
CA VAL A 23 -0.84 5.87 11.11
C VAL A 23 0.52 6.20 10.51
N PHE A 24 1.19 5.19 9.99
CA PHE A 24 2.44 5.33 9.27
C PHE A 24 2.20 5.09 7.79
N LEU A 25 2.73 5.96 6.96
CA LEU A 25 2.62 5.89 5.51
C LEU A 25 4.01 5.81 4.91
N ASP A 26 4.26 4.76 4.14
CA ASP A 26 5.46 4.60 3.35
C ASP A 26 5.09 4.85 1.89
N VAL A 27 5.64 5.91 1.29
CA VAL A 27 5.53 6.20 -0.14
C VAL A 27 6.70 5.54 -0.84
N ILE A 28 6.42 4.59 -1.74
CA ILE A 28 7.43 3.78 -2.41
C ILE A 28 7.29 4.00 -3.91
N GLU A 29 8.38 4.39 -4.55
CA GLU A 29 8.44 4.58 -5.99
C GLU A 29 9.50 3.66 -6.59
N SER A 30 9.13 2.99 -7.68
CA SER A 30 10.05 2.16 -8.46
C SER A 30 10.12 2.71 -9.88
N VAL A 31 11.32 3.07 -10.32
CA VAL A 31 11.55 3.61 -11.66
C VAL A 31 11.89 2.46 -12.60
N ASN A 32 11.04 2.26 -13.60
CA ASN A 32 11.27 1.33 -14.68
C ASN A 32 11.78 2.10 -15.89
N LEU A 33 13.05 1.89 -16.24
CA LEU A 33 13.72 2.58 -17.34
C LEU A 33 14.32 1.56 -18.33
N LEU A 34 14.01 1.73 -19.61
CA LEU A 34 14.60 0.98 -20.72
C LEU A 34 15.32 1.96 -21.66
N VAL A 35 16.62 1.75 -21.86
CA VAL A 35 17.47 2.58 -22.72
C VAL A 35 18.06 1.72 -23.83
N SER A 36 18.01 2.20 -25.07
CA SER A 36 18.65 1.57 -26.23
C SER A 36 20.17 1.68 -26.17
N SER A 37 20.88 0.84 -26.92
CA SER A 37 22.35 0.92 -27.04
C SER A 37 22.87 2.26 -27.57
N ASN A 38 22.02 3.00 -28.29
CA ASN A 38 22.34 4.31 -28.85
C ASN A 38 22.05 5.46 -27.86
N GLY A 39 21.64 5.14 -26.63
CA GLY A 39 21.36 6.13 -25.57
C GLY A 39 19.94 6.69 -25.58
N ASN A 40 19.09 6.34 -26.55
CA ASN A 40 17.70 6.79 -26.57
C ASN A 40 16.87 6.03 -25.52
N VAL A 41 16.05 6.75 -24.76
CA VAL A 41 15.08 6.17 -23.80
C VAL A 41 13.91 5.57 -24.58
N LEU A 42 13.68 4.27 -24.38
CA LEU A 42 12.60 3.52 -25.04
C LEU A 42 11.35 3.42 -24.15
N ARG A 43 11.54 3.34 -22.83
CA ARG A 43 10.44 3.31 -21.85
C ARG A 43 10.91 3.96 -20.56
N SER A 44 10.07 4.80 -19.98
CA SER A 44 10.27 5.40 -18.67
C SER A 44 8.92 5.50 -17.99
N GLU A 45 8.75 4.78 -16.90
CA GLU A 45 7.55 4.85 -16.06
C GLU A 45 7.94 4.72 -14.58
N ILE A 46 7.07 5.26 -13.73
CA ILE A 46 7.23 5.18 -12.28
C ILE A 46 6.05 4.38 -11.73
N ASN A 47 6.37 3.29 -11.06
CA ASN A 47 5.40 2.46 -10.35
C ASN A 47 5.40 2.89 -8.88
N GLY A 48 4.47 3.77 -8.54
CA GLY A 48 4.26 4.25 -7.18
C GLY A 48 3.29 3.36 -6.39
N ALA A 49 3.56 3.19 -5.10
CA ALA A 49 2.65 2.55 -4.16
C ALA A 49 2.72 3.26 -2.80
N ILE A 50 1.57 3.40 -2.14
CA ILE A 50 1.48 3.85 -0.76
C ILE A 50 1.19 2.63 0.10
N LYS A 51 2.08 2.31 1.03
CA LYS A 51 1.86 1.27 2.02
C LYS A 51 1.50 1.92 3.35
N MET A 52 0.45 1.43 3.98
CA MET A 52 -0.04 1.98 5.23
C MET A 52 0.07 0.95 6.35
N ARG A 53 0.55 1.39 7.50
CA ARG A 53 0.46 0.67 8.77
C ARG A 53 -0.44 1.47 9.69
N VAL A 54 -1.62 0.92 10.00
CA VAL A 54 -2.72 1.62 10.64
C VAL A 54 -2.95 1.08 12.04
N TYR A 55 -2.77 1.92 13.06
CA TYR A 55 -3.04 1.61 14.47
C TYR A 55 -4.14 2.56 14.96
N LEU A 56 -5.40 2.23 14.65
CA LEU A 56 -6.58 3.06 14.96
C LEU A 56 -7.65 2.28 15.69
N SER A 57 -8.22 2.91 16.72
CA SER A 57 -9.30 2.40 17.59
C SER A 57 -10.72 2.64 17.08
#